data_AF-A0A401PY23-F1
#
_entry.id   AF-A0A401PY23-F1
#
_cell.length_a   1.000
_cell.length_b   1.000
_cell.length_c   1.000
_cell.angle_alpha   90.00
_cell.angle_beta   90.00
_cell.angle_gamma   90.00
#
_symmetry.space_group_name_H-M   'P 1'
#
loop_
_entity.id
_entity.type
_entity.pdbx_description
1 polymer ?
#
loop_
_entity_poly.entity_id
_entity_poly.type
_entity_poly.pdbx_seq_one_letter_code
_entity_poly.pdbx_strand_id
1 'polypeptide(L)'
;YTTSAMECMRQYVNELLDFIADMHTLTKLKGHMKTCSQPLHEDTFGGHLKVGLAQIAAMEITRGNHRDNKAVARYLPWLYHPPSAMQQGPKEFIECVSHVRLLSWLLLGSLTHSVVCSGSTSCTPIPLDAGPHIADHLIVILIGFPEQSKTSVLHMCSLFHAFIFAQLWTVYCEQAASAPTLQNQNEFVCTAVLTALEFWSRVTPSILQLMVHNKLMVEMVCLHVINLMEALQECNSTIFVKLIPMWLPMIQSNLKHLSAGLQLRLQSIQNNVNHHILQSFQASGQMSTNSSVLRKWLQCTQFKMAQVEIQSSEAASQFYPL
;
A
#
# COMPACT_ATOMS: atom_id res chain seq x y z
N TYR A 1 -16.48 12.51 -27.72
CA TYR A 1 -15.79 11.35 -28.30
C TYR A 1 -15.32 10.45 -27.17
N THR A 2 -16.06 9.38 -26.89
CA THR A 2 -15.56 8.26 -26.07
C THR A 2 -14.63 7.46 -26.99
N THR A 3 -13.33 7.52 -26.73
CA THR A 3 -12.36 6.76 -27.53
C THR A 3 -12.46 5.28 -27.16
N SER A 4 -12.50 4.39 -28.15
CA SER A 4 -12.49 2.94 -27.90
C SER A 4 -11.12 2.39 -27.46
N ALA A 5 -10.27 3.28 -26.93
CA ALA A 5 -8.92 2.96 -26.49
C ALA A 5 -8.94 1.95 -25.34
N MET A 6 -9.92 2.02 -24.45
CA MET A 6 -10.07 1.08 -23.34
C MET A 6 -10.46 -0.33 -23.81
N GLU A 7 -11.25 -0.47 -24.90
CA GLU A 7 -11.48 -1.80 -25.49
C GLU A 7 -10.19 -2.43 -26.02
N CYS A 8 -9.32 -1.64 -26.66
CA CYS A 8 -8.03 -2.13 -27.16
C CYS A 8 -7.09 -2.55 -26.02
N MET A 9 -7.06 -1.80 -24.91
CA MET A 9 -6.17 -2.10 -23.77
C MET A 9 -6.54 -3.39 -23.04
N ARG A 10 -7.80 -3.83 -23.13
CA ARG A 10 -8.34 -4.97 -22.37
C ARG A 10 -7.63 -6.30 -22.62
N GLN A 11 -7.15 -6.52 -23.84
CA GLN A 11 -6.42 -7.75 -24.17
C GLN A 11 -5.01 -7.77 -23.59
N TYR A 12 -4.49 -6.62 -23.16
CA TYR A 12 -3.13 -6.44 -22.66
C TYR A 12 -3.04 -6.35 -21.13
N VAL A 13 -4.10 -6.69 -20.39
CA VAL A 13 -4.13 -6.52 -18.92
C VAL A 13 -3.05 -7.35 -18.23
N ASN A 14 -2.74 -8.56 -18.72
CA ASN A 14 -1.65 -9.36 -18.15
C ASN A 14 -0.30 -8.69 -18.37
N GLU A 15 -0.05 -8.21 -19.58
CA GLU A 15 1.18 -7.50 -19.95
C GLU A 15 1.35 -6.20 -19.16
N LEU A 16 0.24 -5.50 -18.88
CA LEU A 16 0.24 -4.35 -17.97
C LEU A 16 0.64 -4.76 -16.55
N LEU A 17 0.08 -5.85 -16.03
CA LEU A 17 0.40 -6.35 -14.69
C LEU A 17 1.87 -6.81 -14.60
N ASP A 18 2.37 -7.51 -15.61
CA ASP A 18 3.78 -7.92 -15.70
C ASP A 18 4.72 -6.70 -15.72
N PHE A 19 4.38 -5.68 -16.50
CA PHE A 19 5.13 -4.43 -16.54
C PHE A 19 5.13 -3.69 -15.20
N ILE A 20 3.99 -3.65 -14.51
CA ILE A 20 3.87 -3.03 -13.19
C ILE A 20 4.67 -3.81 -12.14
N ALA A 21 4.60 -5.15 -12.19
CA ALA A 21 5.25 -6.05 -11.25
C ALA A 21 6.78 -6.05 -11.39
N ASP A 22 7.30 -5.89 -12.61
CA ASP A 22 8.74 -5.92 -12.88
C ASP A 22 9.47 -4.81 -12.08
N MET A 23 10.35 -5.25 -11.18
CA MET A 23 11.22 -4.40 -10.36
C MET A 23 12.16 -3.55 -11.22
N HIS A 24 12.63 -4.10 -12.34
CA HIS A 24 13.68 -3.48 -13.13
C HIS A 24 13.17 -2.45 -14.13
N THR A 25 11.87 -2.42 -14.38
CA THR A 25 11.24 -1.52 -15.35
C THR A 25 11.60 -0.05 -15.10
N LEU A 26 11.61 0.41 -13.84
CA LEU A 26 11.92 1.81 -13.55
C LEU A 26 13.39 2.16 -13.83
N THR A 27 14.34 1.31 -13.45
CA THR A 27 15.77 1.51 -13.75
C THR A 27 16.02 1.46 -15.25
N LYS A 28 15.39 0.52 -15.97
CA LYS A 28 15.48 0.43 -17.43
C LYS A 28 14.95 1.70 -18.09
N LEU A 29 13.75 2.18 -17.71
CA LEU A 29 13.18 3.42 -18.24
C LEU A 29 14.09 4.62 -17.97
N LYS A 30 14.60 4.76 -16.74
CA LYS A 30 15.53 5.82 -16.37
C LYS A 30 16.80 5.78 -17.24
N GLY A 31 17.35 4.60 -17.50
CA GLY A 31 18.47 4.40 -18.42
C GLY A 31 18.17 4.86 -19.86
N HIS A 32 17.01 4.50 -20.40
CA HIS A 32 16.61 4.91 -21.76
C HIS A 32 16.40 6.43 -21.85
N MET A 33 15.79 7.06 -20.85
CA MET A 33 15.53 8.51 -20.86
C MET A 33 16.83 9.33 -20.90
N LYS A 34 17.86 8.89 -20.16
CA LYS A 34 19.20 9.48 -20.22
C LYS A 34 19.80 9.44 -21.62
N THR A 35 19.57 8.36 -22.36
CA THR A 35 20.09 8.22 -23.72
C THR A 35 19.31 9.01 -24.77
N CYS A 36 18.04 9.35 -24.49
CA CYS A 36 17.15 10.03 -25.45
C CYS A 36 17.06 11.55 -25.26
N SER A 37 17.79 12.16 -24.32
CA SER A 37 17.81 13.62 -24.05
C SER A 37 16.41 14.23 -23.91
N GLN A 38 15.47 13.49 -23.30
CA GLN A 38 14.08 13.92 -23.15
C GLN A 38 13.94 14.94 -22.00
N PRO A 39 13.10 15.99 -22.13
CA PRO A 39 12.96 17.04 -21.11
C PRO A 39 12.11 16.64 -19.89
N LEU A 40 11.74 15.36 -19.75
CA LEU A 40 10.95 14.88 -18.63
C LEU A 40 11.86 14.61 -17.42
N HIS A 41 11.37 14.92 -16.22
CA HIS A 41 12.11 14.67 -14.99
C HIS A 41 12.31 13.15 -14.78
N GLU A 42 13.51 12.66 -15.10
CA GLU A 42 13.82 11.23 -15.21
C GLU A 42 13.49 10.45 -13.94
N ASP A 43 13.65 11.07 -12.77
CA ASP A 43 13.38 10.43 -11.47
C ASP A 43 11.89 10.28 -11.12
N THR A 44 10.99 10.92 -11.87
CA THR A 44 9.53 10.88 -11.59
C THR A 44 8.73 10.24 -12.71
N PHE A 45 9.19 10.31 -13.96
CA PHE A 45 8.47 9.79 -15.13
C PHE A 45 8.08 8.32 -14.98
N GLY A 46 9.03 7.44 -14.63
CA GLY A 46 8.76 6.00 -14.51
C GLY A 46 7.68 5.68 -13.48
N GLY A 47 7.68 6.39 -12.33
CA GLY A 47 6.64 6.26 -11.32
C GLY A 47 5.27 6.71 -11.83
N HIS A 48 5.22 7.81 -12.58
CA HIS A 48 3.96 8.29 -13.18
C HIS A 48 3.42 7.29 -14.21
N LEU A 49 4.30 6.70 -15.02
CA LEU A 49 3.93 5.67 -15.98
C LEU A 49 3.34 4.44 -15.28
N LYS A 50 4.01 3.90 -14.25
CA LYS A 50 3.48 2.76 -13.48
C LYS A 50 2.11 3.06 -12.85
N VAL A 51 1.91 4.23 -12.25
CA VAL A 51 0.59 4.62 -11.69
C VAL A 51 -0.47 4.81 -12.78
N GLY A 52 -0.10 5.36 -13.94
CA GLY A 52 -1.00 5.49 -15.08
C GLY A 52 -1.48 4.13 -15.61
N LEU A 53 -0.56 3.18 -15.77
CA LEU A 53 -0.89 1.81 -16.19
C LEU A 53 -1.66 1.05 -15.11
N ALA A 54 -1.31 1.26 -13.83
CA ALA A 54 -2.04 0.68 -12.71
C ALA A 54 -3.47 1.19 -12.60
N GLN A 55 -3.74 2.46 -12.95
CA GLN A 55 -5.10 2.98 -13.08
C GLN A 55 -5.90 2.20 -14.13
N ILE A 56 -5.33 1.97 -15.32
CA ILE A 56 -5.97 1.23 -16.41
C ILE A 56 -6.24 -0.22 -15.98
N ALA A 57 -5.24 -0.89 -15.40
CA ALA A 57 -5.38 -2.26 -14.90
C ALA A 57 -6.45 -2.35 -13.80
N ALA A 58 -6.46 -1.42 -12.86
CA ALA A 58 -7.44 -1.36 -11.78
C ALA A 58 -8.87 -1.18 -12.32
N MET A 59 -9.07 -0.31 -13.30
CA MET A 59 -10.36 -0.10 -13.95
C MET A 59 -10.86 -1.36 -14.67
N GLU A 60 -9.99 -2.05 -15.42
CA GLU A 60 -10.39 -3.27 -16.14
C GLU A 60 -10.68 -4.43 -15.19
N ILE A 61 -9.90 -4.60 -14.12
CA ILE A 61 -10.19 -5.59 -13.08
C ILE A 61 -11.52 -5.28 -12.41
N THR A 62 -11.74 -4.02 -12.00
CA THR A 62 -13.02 -3.58 -11.40
C THR A 62 -14.20 -3.88 -12.32
N ARG A 63 -14.06 -3.57 -13.62
CA ARG A 63 -15.12 -3.79 -14.61
C ARG A 63 -15.46 -5.26 -14.80
N GLY A 64 -14.47 -6.15 -14.67
CA GLY A 64 -14.68 -7.60 -14.74
C GLY A 64 -15.10 -8.25 -13.41
N ASN A 65 -14.95 -7.54 -12.28
CA ASN A 65 -15.51 -7.91 -10.99
C ASN A 65 -16.99 -7.53 -10.96
N HIS A 66 -17.83 -8.40 -11.53
CA HIS A 66 -19.27 -8.41 -11.21
C HIS A 66 -19.48 -9.15 -9.86
N ARG A 67 -20.56 -9.92 -9.67
CA ARG A 67 -20.86 -10.54 -8.37
C ARG A 67 -19.84 -11.57 -7.87
N ASP A 68 -19.12 -12.24 -8.78
CA ASP A 68 -18.27 -13.39 -8.41
C ASP A 68 -16.75 -13.12 -8.47
N ASN A 69 -16.32 -11.85 -8.53
CA ASN A 69 -14.89 -11.47 -8.54
C ASN A 69 -14.02 -12.20 -9.60
N LYS A 70 -14.62 -12.55 -10.76
CA LYS A 70 -13.98 -13.40 -11.80
C LYS A 70 -12.71 -12.80 -12.37
N ALA A 71 -12.62 -11.48 -12.49
CA ALA A 71 -11.43 -10.84 -13.03
C ALA A 71 -10.24 -10.96 -12.08
N VAL A 72 -10.46 -10.78 -10.78
CA VAL A 72 -9.41 -10.98 -9.77
C VAL A 72 -8.94 -12.42 -9.75
N ALA A 73 -9.86 -13.39 -9.77
CA ALA A 73 -9.49 -14.81 -9.84
C ALA A 73 -8.67 -15.15 -11.09
N ARG A 74 -8.89 -14.43 -12.21
CA ARG A 74 -8.14 -14.60 -13.46
C ARG A 74 -6.75 -13.96 -13.40
N TYR A 75 -6.69 -12.69 -13.00
CA TYR A 75 -5.47 -11.87 -13.10
C TYR A 75 -4.57 -11.96 -11.87
N LEU A 76 -5.14 -12.30 -10.71
CA LEU A 76 -4.45 -12.43 -9.42
C LEU A 76 -4.85 -13.77 -8.76
N PRO A 77 -4.63 -14.93 -9.41
CA PRO A 77 -5.09 -16.24 -8.92
C PRO A 77 -4.47 -16.61 -7.56
N TRP A 78 -3.29 -16.07 -7.25
CA TRP A 78 -2.58 -16.28 -6.00
C TRP A 78 -3.22 -15.54 -4.81
N LEU A 79 -4.05 -14.52 -5.04
CA LEU A 79 -4.57 -13.64 -3.99
C LEU A 79 -5.38 -14.38 -2.93
N TYR A 80 -6.17 -15.38 -3.34
CA TYR A 80 -6.99 -16.19 -2.44
C TYR A 80 -6.28 -17.48 -1.97
N HIS A 81 -5.00 -17.65 -2.32
CA HIS A 81 -4.19 -18.83 -1.99
C HIS A 81 -2.84 -18.42 -1.38
N PRO A 82 -2.84 -17.71 -0.23
CA PRO A 82 -1.60 -17.30 0.42
C PRO A 82 -0.79 -18.52 0.90
N PRO A 83 0.55 -18.44 0.95
CA PRO A 83 1.38 -19.52 1.48
C PRO A 83 1.01 -19.86 2.92
N SER A 84 0.94 -21.15 3.24
CA SER A 84 0.62 -21.59 4.60
C SER A 84 1.76 -21.27 5.57
N ALA A 85 1.43 -20.99 6.85
CA ALA A 85 2.41 -20.73 7.89
C ALA A 85 3.41 -21.89 8.13
N MET A 86 3.08 -23.12 7.69
CA MET A 86 3.97 -24.28 7.78
C MET A 86 4.99 -24.37 6.62
N GLN A 87 4.82 -23.57 5.57
CA GLN A 87 5.66 -23.57 4.35
C GLN A 87 6.38 -22.23 4.19
N GLN A 88 6.96 -21.70 5.26
CA GLN A 88 7.67 -20.42 5.22
C GLN A 88 9.15 -20.65 4.86
N GLY A 89 9.50 -20.41 3.59
CA GLY A 89 10.87 -20.43 3.09
C GLY A 89 11.25 -19.15 2.33
N PRO A 90 12.51 -19.03 1.86
CA PRO A 90 12.97 -17.88 1.08
C PRO A 90 12.15 -17.63 -0.19
N LYS A 91 11.62 -18.70 -0.80
CA LYS A 91 10.79 -18.63 -2.00
C LYS A 91 9.43 -17.99 -1.71
N GLU A 92 8.72 -18.50 -0.70
CA GLU A 92 7.41 -17.99 -0.33
C GLU A 92 7.50 -16.55 0.20
N PHE A 93 8.59 -16.22 0.90
CA PHE A 93 8.90 -14.86 1.30
C PHE A 93 8.98 -13.90 0.10
N ILE A 94 9.82 -14.22 -0.90
CA ILE A 94 10.03 -13.31 -2.04
C ILE A 94 8.80 -13.23 -2.96
N GLU A 95 8.04 -14.32 -3.09
CA GLU A 95 6.75 -14.34 -3.78
C GLU A 95 5.75 -13.40 -3.10
N CYS A 96 5.61 -13.47 -1.77
CA CYS A 96 4.76 -12.54 -1.02
C CYS A 96 5.22 -11.08 -1.17
N VAL A 97 6.53 -10.80 -1.16
CA VAL A 97 7.06 -9.45 -1.42
C VAL A 97 6.66 -8.96 -2.82
N SER A 98 6.74 -9.83 -3.84
CA SER A 98 6.32 -9.51 -5.22
C SER A 98 4.82 -9.20 -5.29
N HIS A 99 3.99 -10.05 -4.67
CA HIS A 99 2.55 -9.87 -4.59
C HIS A 99 2.16 -8.54 -3.92
N VAL A 100 2.75 -8.24 -2.76
CA VAL A 100 2.48 -7.01 -2.01
C VAL A 100 2.91 -5.76 -2.79
N ARG A 101 4.02 -5.83 -3.54
CA ARG A 101 4.45 -4.74 -4.44
C ARG A 101 3.46 -4.50 -5.56
N LEU A 102 3.02 -5.54 -6.26
CA LEU A 102 2.03 -5.43 -7.33
C LEU A 102 0.70 -4.87 -6.81
N LEU A 103 0.20 -5.37 -5.68
CA LEU A 103 -1.02 -4.84 -5.06
C LEU A 103 -0.86 -3.38 -4.65
N SER A 104 0.32 -2.98 -4.13
CA SER A 104 0.56 -1.58 -3.77
C SER A 104 0.41 -0.66 -4.99
N TRP A 105 0.98 -1.03 -6.14
CA TRP A 105 0.80 -0.24 -7.37
C TRP A 105 -0.66 -0.23 -7.84
N LEU A 106 -1.35 -1.37 -7.78
CA LEU A 106 -2.77 -1.47 -8.14
C LEU A 106 -3.68 -0.60 -7.25
N LEU A 107 -3.50 -0.65 -5.93
CA LEU A 107 -4.25 0.18 -4.99
C LEU A 107 -3.93 1.67 -5.18
N LEU A 108 -2.65 2.01 -5.39
CA LEU A 108 -2.24 3.38 -5.68
C LEU A 108 -2.86 3.91 -6.99
N GLY A 109 -2.93 3.08 -8.03
CA GLY A 109 -3.63 3.39 -9.27
C GLY A 109 -5.13 3.61 -9.02
N SER A 110 -5.77 2.67 -8.33
CA SER A 110 -7.20 2.74 -7.98
C SER A 110 -7.55 4.02 -7.20
N LEU A 111 -6.76 4.36 -6.17
CA LEU A 111 -6.95 5.55 -5.35
C LEU A 111 -6.70 6.84 -6.15
N THR A 112 -5.67 6.86 -7.00
CA THR A 112 -5.40 7.99 -7.90
C THR A 112 -6.56 8.24 -8.85
N HIS A 113 -7.14 7.20 -9.44
CA HIS A 113 -8.32 7.32 -10.28
C HIS A 113 -9.49 7.97 -9.52
N SER A 114 -9.78 7.51 -8.31
CA SER A 114 -10.87 8.05 -7.48
C SER A 114 -10.71 9.55 -7.19
N VAL A 115 -9.47 10.03 -7.03
CA VAL A 115 -9.16 11.45 -6.74
C VAL A 115 -9.13 12.34 -8.00
N VAL A 116 -8.83 11.77 -9.17
CA VAL A 116 -8.79 12.50 -10.45
C VAL A 116 -10.18 12.57 -11.07
N CYS A 117 -10.95 11.49 -11.00
CA CYS A 117 -12.25 11.34 -11.64
C CYS A 117 -13.40 11.43 -10.62
N SER A 118 -13.41 12.49 -9.80
CA SER A 118 -14.47 12.76 -8.82
C SER A 118 -15.86 12.73 -9.48
N GLY A 119 -16.66 11.70 -9.18
CA GLY A 119 -18.00 11.50 -9.75
C GLY A 119 -18.16 10.33 -10.74
N SER A 120 -17.08 9.58 -11.02
CA SER A 120 -17.12 8.33 -11.80
C SER A 120 -17.37 7.10 -10.92
N THR A 121 -17.66 5.95 -11.54
CA THR A 121 -17.86 4.66 -10.84
C THR A 121 -16.68 4.32 -9.94
N SER A 122 -16.95 3.78 -8.75
CA SER A 122 -15.93 3.34 -7.80
C SER A 122 -14.95 2.36 -8.45
N CYS A 123 -13.66 2.68 -8.43
CA CYS A 123 -12.60 1.77 -8.86
C CYS A 123 -12.24 0.87 -7.68
N THR A 124 -12.67 -0.39 -7.71
CA THR A 124 -12.45 -1.38 -6.65
C THR A 124 -11.87 -2.68 -7.23
N PRO A 125 -10.59 -2.68 -7.63
CA PRO A 125 -9.98 -3.84 -8.28
C PRO A 125 -9.79 -5.02 -7.32
N ILE A 126 -9.60 -4.75 -6.02
CA ILE A 126 -9.38 -5.77 -5.00
C ILE A 126 -10.61 -5.84 -4.10
N PRO A 127 -11.36 -6.95 -4.11
CA PRO A 127 -12.51 -7.17 -3.24
C PRO A 127 -12.12 -7.02 -1.76
N LEU A 128 -13.01 -6.42 -0.97
CA LEU A 128 -12.79 -6.26 0.47
C LEU A 128 -12.71 -7.62 1.18
N ASP A 129 -13.41 -8.64 0.68
CA ASP A 129 -13.35 -10.01 1.21
C ASP A 129 -11.98 -10.70 1.03
N ALA A 130 -11.08 -10.14 0.20
CA ALA A 130 -9.70 -10.61 0.08
C ALA A 130 -8.80 -10.18 1.26
N GLY A 131 -9.29 -9.29 2.14
CA GLY A 131 -8.53 -8.73 3.27
C GLY A 131 -7.81 -9.76 4.15
N PRO A 132 -8.46 -10.86 4.58
CA PRO A 132 -7.81 -11.93 5.33
C PRO A 132 -6.63 -12.57 4.60
N HIS A 133 -6.78 -12.88 3.31
CA HIS A 133 -5.72 -13.52 2.52
C HIS A 133 -4.54 -12.59 2.27
N ILE A 134 -4.83 -11.31 2.03
CA ILE A 134 -3.82 -10.26 1.94
C ILE A 134 -3.03 -10.14 3.25
N ALA A 135 -3.72 -10.21 4.40
CA ALA A 135 -3.05 -10.21 5.70
C ALA A 135 -2.08 -11.40 5.82
N ASP A 136 -2.46 -12.59 5.36
CA ASP A 136 -1.59 -13.77 5.39
C ASP A 136 -0.32 -13.57 4.55
N HIS A 137 -0.39 -12.92 3.38
CA HIS A 137 0.80 -12.54 2.61
C HIS A 137 1.73 -11.60 3.39
N LEU A 138 1.19 -10.61 4.10
CA LEU A 138 1.98 -9.71 4.94
C LEU A 138 2.60 -10.44 6.13
N ILE A 139 1.86 -11.35 6.75
CA ILE A 139 2.34 -12.16 7.88
C ILE A 139 3.55 -13.00 7.46
N VAL A 140 3.55 -13.61 6.27
CA VAL A 140 4.71 -14.33 5.73
C VAL A 140 5.93 -13.42 5.61
N ILE A 141 5.76 -12.19 5.12
CA ILE A 141 6.85 -11.20 5.05
C ILE A 141 7.34 -10.83 6.44
N LEU A 142 6.43 -10.50 7.36
CA LEU A 142 6.78 -10.05 8.70
C LEU A 142 7.51 -11.15 9.50
N ILE A 143 7.02 -12.39 9.45
CA ILE A 143 7.65 -13.51 10.16
C ILE A 143 9.00 -13.88 9.53
N GLY A 144 9.11 -13.88 8.20
CA GLY A 144 10.36 -14.22 7.51
C GLY A 144 11.43 -13.12 7.55
N PHE A 145 11.07 -11.87 7.80
CA PHE A 145 11.98 -10.74 7.71
C PHE A 145 13.28 -10.85 8.54
N PRO A 146 13.26 -11.30 9.82
CA PRO A 146 14.48 -11.40 10.62
C PRO A 146 15.57 -12.28 9.96
N GLU A 147 15.15 -13.35 9.28
CA GLU A 147 16.04 -14.30 8.62
C GLU A 147 16.42 -13.83 7.20
N GLN A 148 15.45 -13.30 6.46
CA GLN A 148 15.58 -13.07 5.03
C GLN A 148 16.16 -11.69 4.67
N SER A 149 16.05 -10.69 5.56
CA SER A 149 16.39 -9.29 5.29
C SER A 149 17.84 -9.02 4.86
N LYS A 150 18.77 -9.94 5.17
CA LYS A 150 20.21 -9.80 4.87
C LYS A 150 20.60 -10.33 3.48
N THR A 151 19.68 -10.99 2.78
CA THR A 151 19.96 -11.69 1.52
C THR A 151 20.19 -10.73 0.35
N SER A 152 19.40 -9.65 0.26
CA SER A 152 19.59 -8.60 -0.75
C SER A 152 18.88 -7.31 -0.35
N VAL A 153 19.14 -6.21 -1.06
CA VAL A 153 18.45 -4.93 -0.84
C VAL A 153 16.93 -5.07 -1.00
N LEU A 154 16.47 -5.89 -1.96
CA LEU A 154 15.05 -6.22 -2.10
C LEU A 154 14.48 -6.85 -0.82
N HIS A 155 15.18 -7.83 -0.24
CA HIS A 155 14.74 -8.45 1.01
C HIS A 155 14.78 -7.47 2.18
N MET A 156 15.79 -6.59 2.24
CA MET A 156 15.88 -5.52 3.24
C MET A 156 14.70 -4.53 3.13
N CYS A 157 14.28 -4.19 1.91
CA CYS A 157 13.16 -3.28 1.64
C CYS A 157 11.77 -3.93 1.79
N SER A 158 11.68 -5.22 2.10
CA SER A 158 10.39 -5.92 2.23
C SER A 158 9.47 -5.32 3.31
N LEU A 159 10.01 -4.88 4.46
CA LEU A 159 9.21 -4.15 5.47
C LEU A 159 8.66 -2.84 4.91
N PHE A 160 9.44 -2.10 4.12
CA PHE A 160 8.93 -0.90 3.47
C PHE A 160 7.70 -1.23 2.61
N HIS A 161 7.78 -2.28 1.78
CA HIS A 161 6.66 -2.69 0.94
C HIS A 161 5.44 -3.15 1.76
N ALA A 162 5.64 -3.94 2.81
CA ALA A 162 4.56 -4.37 3.69
C ALA A 162 3.83 -3.20 4.37
N PHE A 163 4.58 -2.22 4.90
CA PHE A 163 4.00 -1.06 5.57
C PHE A 163 3.37 -0.05 4.60
N ILE A 164 3.95 0.18 3.42
CA ILE A 164 3.31 1.01 2.38
C ILE A 164 2.02 0.37 1.89
N PHE A 165 2.03 -0.94 1.66
CA PHE A 165 0.80 -1.65 1.31
C PHE A 165 -0.26 -1.50 2.40
N ALA A 166 0.10 -1.67 3.67
CA ALA A 166 -0.84 -1.55 4.78
C ALA A 166 -1.44 -0.12 4.90
N GLN A 167 -0.66 0.92 4.59
CA GLN A 167 -1.17 2.30 4.46
C GLN A 167 -2.19 2.39 3.32
N LEU A 168 -1.83 1.92 2.12
CA LEU A 168 -2.68 1.96 0.93
C LEU A 168 -3.97 1.16 1.14
N TRP A 169 -3.90 -0.04 1.73
CA TRP A 169 -5.06 -0.89 2.03
C TRP A 169 -6.02 -0.21 3.00
N THR A 170 -5.50 0.44 4.05
CA THR A 170 -6.34 1.17 5.01
C THR A 170 -7.09 2.30 4.32
N VAL A 171 -6.38 3.16 3.58
CA VAL A 171 -6.99 4.27 2.84
C VAL A 171 -7.95 3.76 1.76
N TYR A 172 -7.61 2.66 1.08
CA TYR A 172 -8.46 2.01 0.09
C TYR A 172 -9.80 1.54 0.67
N CYS A 173 -9.79 0.90 1.84
CA CYS A 173 -11.02 0.51 2.53
C CYS A 173 -11.89 1.74 2.89
N GLU A 174 -11.28 2.84 3.33
CA GLU A 174 -12.01 4.08 3.65
C GLU A 174 -12.62 4.75 2.42
N GLN A 175 -11.88 4.76 1.30
CA GLN A 175 -12.40 5.30 0.03
C GLN A 175 -13.51 4.40 -0.53
N ALA A 176 -13.41 3.07 -0.36
CA ALA A 176 -14.49 2.15 -0.71
C ALA A 176 -15.74 2.44 0.11
N ALA A 177 -15.62 2.64 1.42
CA ALA A 177 -16.73 3.01 2.31
C ALA A 177 -17.44 4.31 1.86
N SER A 178 -16.70 5.26 1.30
CA SER A 178 -17.23 6.57 0.89
C SER A 178 -17.92 6.57 -0.48
N ALA A 179 -17.96 5.43 -1.18
CA ALA A 179 -18.55 5.35 -2.52
C ALA A 179 -20.10 5.46 -2.49
N PRO A 180 -20.71 6.29 -3.36
CA PRO A 180 -22.16 6.45 -3.40
C PRO A 180 -22.83 5.18 -3.94
N THR A 181 -23.30 4.33 -3.03
CA THR A 181 -24.14 3.16 -3.35
C THR A 181 -25.61 3.48 -3.06
N LEU A 182 -26.53 3.14 -3.97
CA LEU A 182 -27.96 3.48 -3.86
C LEU A 182 -28.74 2.58 -2.88
N GLN A 183 -28.13 1.55 -2.30
CA GLN A 183 -28.75 0.58 -1.38
C GLN A 183 -27.81 0.29 -0.20
N ASN A 184 -28.36 0.28 1.03
CA ASN A 184 -27.68 -0.07 2.30
C ASN A 184 -26.31 0.58 2.56
N GLN A 185 -26.17 1.88 2.30
CA GLN A 185 -24.91 2.63 2.50
C GLN A 185 -24.28 2.40 3.89
N ASN A 186 -25.07 2.45 4.96
CA ASN A 186 -24.57 2.28 6.32
C ASN A 186 -23.97 0.88 6.55
N GLU A 187 -24.56 -0.17 5.98
CA GLU A 187 -24.08 -1.55 6.11
C GLU A 187 -22.73 -1.71 5.38
N PHE A 188 -22.65 -1.19 4.15
CA PHE A 188 -21.42 -1.26 3.35
C PHE A 188 -20.26 -0.46 3.96
N VAL A 189 -20.53 0.74 4.48
CA VAL A 189 -19.56 1.55 5.24
C VAL A 189 -19.04 0.78 6.45
N CYS A 190 -19.94 0.16 7.22
CA CYS A 190 -19.56 -0.68 8.35
C CYS A 190 -18.70 -1.87 7.92
N THR A 191 -19.06 -2.57 6.83
CA THR A 191 -18.28 -3.70 6.32
C THR A 191 -16.85 -3.30 5.95
N ALA A 192 -16.66 -2.22 5.19
CA ALA A 192 -15.32 -1.79 4.77
C ALA A 192 -14.42 -1.40 5.96
N VAL A 193 -14.97 -0.70 6.96
CA VAL A 193 -14.25 -0.38 8.20
C VAL A 193 -13.91 -1.65 8.99
N LEU A 194 -14.85 -2.58 9.12
CA LEU A 194 -14.62 -3.85 9.83
C LEU A 194 -13.57 -4.71 9.15
N THR A 195 -13.59 -4.80 7.81
CA THR A 195 -12.56 -5.51 7.02
C THR A 195 -11.16 -4.98 7.29
N ALA A 196 -10.99 -3.65 7.31
CA ALA A 196 -9.70 -3.04 7.61
C ALA A 196 -9.25 -3.31 9.06
N LEU A 197 -10.17 -3.27 10.02
CA LEU A 197 -9.87 -3.61 11.41
C LEU A 197 -9.51 -5.09 11.57
N GLU A 198 -10.20 -6.00 10.86
CA GLU A 198 -9.86 -7.42 10.84
C GLU A 198 -8.45 -7.63 10.28
N PHE A 199 -8.11 -7.01 9.15
CA PHE A 199 -6.77 -7.02 8.59
C PHE A 199 -5.73 -6.62 9.64
N TRP A 200 -5.93 -5.51 10.34
CA TRP A 200 -4.99 -5.05 11.36
C TRP A 200 -4.94 -5.94 12.60
N SER A 201 -6.04 -6.59 12.98
CA SER A 201 -6.07 -7.57 14.07
C SER A 201 -5.19 -8.79 13.78
N ARG A 202 -5.05 -9.17 12.51
CA ARG A 202 -4.19 -10.28 12.06
C ARG A 202 -2.73 -9.88 11.91
N VAL A 203 -2.47 -8.68 11.37
CA VAL A 203 -1.11 -8.19 11.08
C VAL A 203 -0.38 -7.70 12.33
N THR A 204 -1.06 -7.04 13.26
CA THR A 204 -0.44 -6.42 14.46
C THR A 204 0.33 -7.41 15.34
N PRO A 205 -0.16 -8.64 15.60
CA PRO A 205 0.62 -9.66 16.33
C PRO A 205 1.99 -9.96 15.71
N SER A 206 2.09 -10.01 14.38
CA SER A 206 3.37 -10.27 13.70
C SER A 206 4.33 -9.08 13.80
N ILE A 207 3.80 -7.84 13.81
CA ILE A 207 4.60 -6.64 14.10
C ILE A 207 5.17 -6.70 15.53
N LEU A 208 4.34 -7.06 16.51
CA LEU A 208 4.79 -7.24 17.90
C LEU A 208 5.89 -8.30 18.02
N GLN A 209 5.75 -9.42 17.31
CA GLN A 209 6.77 -10.48 17.26
C GLN A 209 8.10 -9.97 16.69
N LEU A 210 8.08 -9.12 15.66
CA LEU A 210 9.29 -8.48 15.14
C LEU A 210 9.97 -7.57 16.17
N MET A 211 9.19 -6.83 16.95
CA MET A 211 9.70 -5.92 17.97
C MET A 211 10.40 -6.66 19.11
N VAL A 212 10.02 -7.89 19.42
CA VAL A 212 10.68 -8.68 20.48
C VAL A 212 11.92 -9.44 19.99
N HIS A 213 12.19 -9.47 18.68
CA HIS A 213 13.25 -10.29 18.10
C HIS A 213 14.66 -9.83 18.51
N ASN A 214 15.02 -8.56 18.27
CA ASN A 214 16.26 -7.96 18.78
C ASN A 214 16.17 -6.43 18.86
N LYS A 215 17.12 -5.80 19.57
CA LYS A 215 17.14 -4.34 19.81
C LYS A 215 17.18 -3.49 18.53
N LEU A 216 17.95 -3.92 17.51
CA LEU A 216 18.06 -3.18 16.24
C LEU A 216 16.74 -3.23 15.46
N MET A 217 16.02 -4.34 15.57
CA MET A 217 14.71 -4.52 14.94
C MET A 217 13.62 -3.68 15.61
N VAL A 218 13.67 -3.48 16.94
CA VAL A 218 12.72 -2.59 17.65
C VAL A 218 12.67 -1.21 17.00
N GLU A 219 13.83 -0.57 16.83
CA GLU A 219 13.89 0.79 16.29
C GLU A 219 13.43 0.84 14.82
N MET A 220 13.87 -0.12 14.01
CA MET A 220 13.47 -0.23 12.60
C MET A 220 11.95 -0.43 12.45
N VAL A 221 11.37 -1.35 13.21
CA VAL A 221 9.93 -1.64 13.17
C VAL A 221 9.15 -0.44 13.69
N CYS A 222 9.58 0.18 14.80
CA CYS A 222 8.97 1.42 15.30
C CYS A 222 9.02 2.56 14.28
N LEU A 223 10.12 2.73 13.55
CA LEU A 223 10.21 3.71 12.47
C LEU A 223 9.13 3.45 11.41
N HIS A 224 8.93 2.20 10.99
CA HIS A 224 7.89 1.85 10.03
C HIS A 224 6.47 2.07 10.57
N VAL A 225 6.21 1.72 11.83
CA VAL A 225 4.91 1.97 12.47
C VAL A 225 4.65 3.47 12.63
N ILE A 226 5.64 4.27 13.04
CA ILE A 226 5.51 5.74 13.14
C ILE A 226 5.23 6.35 11.76
N ASN A 227 5.96 5.93 10.71
CA ASN A 227 5.70 6.38 9.33
C ASN A 227 4.27 6.04 8.88
N LEU A 228 3.76 4.86 9.25
CA LEU A 228 2.38 4.45 8.99
C LEU A 228 1.38 5.35 9.73
N MET A 229 1.59 5.61 11.01
CA MET A 229 0.71 6.47 11.82
C MET A 229 0.66 7.90 11.27
N GLU A 230 1.82 8.46 10.89
CA GLU A 230 1.88 9.78 10.27
C GLU A 230 1.17 9.82 8.91
N ALA A 231 1.34 8.80 8.07
CA ALA A 231 0.67 8.72 6.77
C ALA A 231 -0.85 8.66 6.91
N LEU A 232 -1.36 7.85 7.84
CA LEU A 232 -2.80 7.75 8.09
C LEU A 232 -3.36 9.01 8.74
N GLN A 233 -2.58 9.67 9.61
CA GLN A 233 -2.94 10.96 10.18
C GLN A 233 -2.98 12.07 9.12
N GLU A 234 -1.98 12.11 8.21
CA GLU A 234 -1.98 13.04 7.06
C GLU A 234 -3.24 12.83 6.22
N CYS A 235 -3.67 11.59 6.00
CA CYS A 235 -4.89 11.27 5.25
C CYS A 235 -6.20 11.51 6.03
N ASN A 236 -6.17 12.02 7.27
CA ASN A 236 -7.34 12.12 8.15
C ASN A 236 -8.11 10.79 8.32
N SER A 237 -7.39 9.68 8.41
CA SER A 237 -7.99 8.34 8.50
C SER A 237 -8.83 8.17 9.77
N THR A 238 -10.10 7.80 9.58
CA THR A 238 -11.04 7.43 10.65
C THR A 238 -10.73 6.07 11.25
N ILE A 239 -10.20 5.14 10.44
CA ILE A 239 -9.76 3.82 10.88
C ILE A 239 -8.55 3.96 11.79
N PHE A 240 -7.63 4.88 11.48
CA PHE A 240 -6.49 5.18 12.35
C PHE A 240 -6.92 5.54 13.78
N VAL A 241 -7.97 6.37 13.94
CA VAL A 241 -8.49 6.74 15.27
C VAL A 241 -8.85 5.49 16.11
N LYS A 242 -9.36 4.45 15.46
CA LYS A 242 -9.72 3.18 16.11
C LYS A 242 -8.51 2.29 16.43
N LEU A 243 -7.40 2.45 15.72
CA LEU A 243 -6.17 1.65 15.89
C LEU A 243 -5.21 2.24 16.94
N ILE A 244 -5.29 3.54 17.21
CA ILE A 244 -4.42 4.25 18.18
C ILE A 244 -4.38 3.58 19.56
N PRO A 245 -5.52 3.18 20.18
CA PRO A 245 -5.49 2.58 21.51
C PRO A 245 -4.64 1.31 21.60
N MET A 246 -4.45 0.61 20.48
CA MET A 246 -3.63 -0.60 20.39
C MET A 246 -2.17 -0.27 20.05
N TRP A 247 -1.91 0.59 19.06
CA TRP A 247 -0.55 0.84 18.59
C TRP A 247 0.25 1.77 19.48
N LEU A 248 -0.40 2.74 20.12
CA LEU A 248 0.31 3.71 20.93
C LEU A 248 0.99 3.06 22.15
N PRO A 249 0.31 2.22 22.96
CA PRO A 249 0.96 1.49 24.05
C PRO A 249 2.06 0.54 23.55
N MET A 250 1.86 -0.10 22.39
CA MET A 250 2.84 -0.97 21.75
C MET A 250 4.18 -0.25 21.52
N ILE A 251 4.15 0.95 20.94
CA ILE A 251 5.37 1.75 20.70
C ILE A 251 5.90 2.33 22.01
N GLN A 252 5.02 2.81 22.89
CA GLN A 252 5.41 3.44 24.16
C GLN A 252 6.18 2.48 25.08
N SER A 253 5.82 1.19 25.09
CA SER A 253 6.54 0.17 25.85
C SER A 253 8.02 0.01 25.42
N ASN A 254 8.37 0.53 24.23
CA ASN A 254 9.68 0.43 23.62
C ASN A 254 10.43 1.78 23.54
N LEU A 255 9.95 2.86 24.19
CA LEU A 255 10.54 4.21 24.10
C LEU A 255 12.05 4.25 24.35
N LYS A 256 12.54 3.47 25.33
CA LYS A 256 13.98 3.41 25.68
C LYS A 256 14.88 2.90 24.54
N HIS A 257 14.30 2.28 23.52
CA HIS A 257 15.00 1.75 22.35
C HIS A 257 14.89 2.68 21.13
N LEU A 258 14.20 3.81 21.24
CA LEU A 258 13.99 4.74 20.14
C LEU A 258 14.95 5.92 20.23
N SER A 259 15.51 6.32 19.09
CA SER A 259 16.20 7.61 18.98
C SER A 259 15.30 8.80 19.34
N ALA A 260 15.92 9.88 19.81
CA ALA A 260 15.20 11.10 20.21
C ALA A 260 14.32 11.66 19.08
N GLY A 261 14.76 11.55 17.81
CA GLY A 261 13.97 11.96 16.65
C GLY A 261 12.67 11.18 16.50
N LEU A 262 12.68 9.86 16.73
CA LEU A 262 11.46 9.04 16.70
C LEU A 262 10.53 9.33 17.87
N GLN A 263 11.09 9.58 19.06
CA GLN A 263 10.29 9.96 20.23
C GLN A 263 9.54 11.28 20.00
N LEU A 264 10.20 12.30 19.42
CA LEU A 264 9.57 13.58 19.08
C LEU A 264 8.44 13.43 18.06
N ARG A 265 8.65 12.59 17.03
CA ARG A 265 7.62 12.29 16.03
C ARG A 265 6.42 11.59 16.64
N LEU A 266 6.64 10.61 17.52
CA LEU A 266 5.56 9.95 18.26
C LEU A 266 4.77 10.93 19.13
N GLN A 267 5.46 11.85 19.82
CA GLN A 267 4.81 12.88 20.63
C GLN A 267 3.96 13.83 19.78
N SER A 268 4.44 14.21 18.59
CA SER A 268 3.67 15.02 17.62
C SER A 268 2.37 14.32 17.22
N ILE A 269 2.44 13.01 16.91
CA ILE A 269 1.25 12.22 16.57
C ILE A 269 0.24 12.23 17.71
N GLN A 270 0.69 12.02 18.95
CA GLN A 270 -0.18 12.02 20.14
C GLN A 270 -0.91 13.36 20.33
N ASN A 271 -0.18 14.47 20.19
CA ASN A 271 -0.77 15.80 20.32
C ASN A 271 -1.87 16.03 19.28
N ASN A 272 -1.59 15.67 18.03
CA ASN A 272 -2.53 15.82 16.92
C ASN A 272 -3.77 14.94 17.06
N VAL A 273 -3.63 13.72 17.59
CA VAL A 273 -4.77 12.82 17.86
C VAL A 273 -5.71 13.43 18.90
N ASN A 274 -5.17 13.99 19.98
CA ASN A 274 -5.97 14.63 21.01
C ASN A 274 -6.78 15.80 20.44
N HIS A 275 -6.19 16.57 19.53
CA HIS A 275 -6.89 17.65 18.82
C HIS A 275 -7.99 17.13 17.87
N HIS A 276 -7.75 16.01 17.16
CA HIS A 276 -8.70 15.43 16.21
C HIS A 276 -9.94 14.87 16.92
N ILE A 277 -9.77 14.18 18.06
CA ILE A 277 -10.87 13.70 18.90
C ILE A 277 -11.75 14.88 19.36
N LEU A 278 -11.14 15.99 19.77
CA LEU A 278 -11.84 17.21 20.19
C LEU A 278 -12.59 17.90 19.05
N GLN A 279 -12.06 17.87 17.82
CA GLN A 279 -12.67 18.51 16.64
C GLN A 279 -13.76 17.66 15.97
N SER A 280 -13.75 16.33 16.15
CA SER A 280 -14.77 15.42 15.60
C SER A 280 -16.21 15.75 16.05
N PHE A 281 -16.37 16.56 17.11
CA PHE A 281 -17.65 17.06 17.59
C PHE A 281 -18.22 18.27 16.81
N GLN A 282 -17.51 18.83 15.79
CA GLN A 282 -17.94 20.08 15.12
C GLN A 282 -17.94 20.07 13.57
N ALA A 283 -17.58 18.98 12.88
CA ALA A 283 -17.27 19.06 11.44
C ALA A 283 -18.43 18.63 10.51
N SER A 284 -19.18 19.61 9.97
CA SER A 284 -20.17 19.42 8.89
C SER A 284 -19.82 20.16 7.58
N GLY A 285 -18.54 20.23 7.18
CA GLY A 285 -18.15 21.00 5.99
C GLY A 285 -16.78 20.76 5.31
N GLN A 286 -16.07 19.65 5.56
CA GLN A 286 -14.65 19.47 5.17
C GLN A 286 -14.37 18.55 3.97
N MET A 287 -15.32 18.33 3.05
CA MET A 287 -15.15 17.30 2.00
C MET A 287 -14.09 17.69 0.93
N SER A 288 -13.94 18.99 0.61
CA SER A 288 -13.03 19.46 -0.45
C SER A 288 -11.56 19.48 -0.04
N THR A 289 -11.25 19.73 1.23
CA THR A 289 -9.89 19.73 1.78
C THR A 289 -9.30 18.33 1.89
N ASN A 290 -10.14 17.30 2.11
CA ASN A 290 -9.69 15.92 2.21
C ASN A 290 -9.17 15.37 0.86
N SER A 291 -9.75 15.80 -0.26
CA SER A 291 -9.35 15.33 -1.60
C SER A 291 -7.96 15.85 -2.01
N SER A 292 -7.61 17.10 -1.68
CA SER A 292 -6.30 17.67 -2.01
C SER A 292 -5.17 17.06 -1.17
N VAL A 293 -5.45 16.79 0.10
CA VAL A 293 -4.51 16.11 1.01
C VAL A 293 -4.23 14.69 0.55
N LEU A 294 -5.28 13.93 0.25
CA LEU A 294 -5.14 12.57 -0.29
C LEU A 294 -4.34 12.56 -1.60
N ARG A 295 -4.61 13.51 -2.52
CA ARG A 295 -3.85 13.64 -3.77
C ARG A 295 -2.35 13.81 -3.52
N LYS A 296 -1.98 14.71 -2.60
CA LYS A 296 -0.59 14.98 -2.26
C LYS A 296 0.06 13.74 -1.65
N TRP A 297 -0.63 13.07 -0.73
CA TRP A 297 -0.14 11.84 -0.13
C TRP A 297 0.10 10.74 -1.17
N LEU A 298 -0.84 10.53 -2.11
CA LEU A 298 -0.68 9.55 -3.20
C LEU A 298 0.54 9.86 -4.08
N GLN A 299 0.78 11.14 -4.41
CA GLN A 299 1.97 11.56 -5.16
C GLN A 299 3.26 11.28 -4.39
N CYS A 300 3.29 11.56 -3.09
CA CYS A 300 4.44 11.26 -2.23
C CYS A 300 4.68 9.75 -2.10
N THR A 301 3.61 8.96 -1.93
CA THR A 301 3.68 7.49 -1.86
C THR A 301 4.18 6.89 -3.17
N GLN A 302 3.65 7.35 -4.32
CA GLN A 302 4.16 6.99 -5.64
C GLN A 302 5.67 7.23 -5.75
N PHE A 303 6.12 8.43 -5.38
CA PHE A 303 7.53 8.78 -5.46
C PHE A 303 8.39 7.88 -4.58
N LYS A 304 8.00 7.67 -3.31
CA LYS A 304 8.71 6.77 -2.38
C LYS A 304 8.80 5.34 -2.91
N MET A 305 7.69 4.80 -3.42
CA MET A 305 7.66 3.46 -4.02
C MET A 305 8.60 3.34 -5.21
N ALA A 306 8.57 4.32 -6.13
CA ALA A 306 9.44 4.34 -7.29
C ALA A 306 10.94 4.38 -6.91
N GLN A 307 11.29 5.21 -5.93
CA GLN A 307 12.68 5.33 -5.46
C GLN A 307 13.19 4.02 -4.83
N VAL A 308 12.39 3.37 -3.99
CA VAL A 308 12.79 2.10 -3.37
C VAL A 308 12.94 0.98 -4.40
N GLU A 309 12.07 0.93 -5.42
CA GLU A 309 12.22 -0.04 -6.52
C GLU A 309 13.48 0.21 -7.34
N ILE A 310 13.78 1.47 -7.68
CA ILE A 310 15.02 1.82 -8.40
C ILE A 310 16.24 1.39 -7.60
N GLN A 311 16.31 1.72 -6.30
CA GLN A 311 17.41 1.34 -5.43
C GLN A 311 17.56 -0.19 -5.32
N SER A 312 16.44 -0.90 -5.17
CA SER A 312 16.44 -2.37 -5.08
C SER A 312 16.90 -3.02 -6.38
N SER A 313 16.45 -2.49 -7.53
CA SER A 313 16.82 -2.95 -8.87
C SER A 313 18.30 -2.70 -9.18
N GLU A 314 18.80 -1.49 -8.91
CA GLU A 314 20.21 -1.13 -9.12
C GLU A 314 21.12 -2.02 -8.27
N ALA A 315 20.81 -2.21 -6.99
CA ALA A 315 21.55 -3.11 -6.13
C ALA A 315 21.55 -4.56 -6.63
N ALA A 316 20.43 -5.06 -7.15
CA ALA A 316 20.36 -6.42 -7.73
C ALA A 316 21.21 -6.57 -8.99
N SER A 317 21.21 -5.55 -9.87
CA SER A 317 21.99 -5.57 -11.12
C SER A 317 23.51 -5.52 -10.93
N GLN A 318 24.00 -5.03 -9.79
CA GLN A 318 25.44 -5.02 -9.47
C GLN A 318 26.00 -6.43 -9.21
N PHE A 319 25.16 -7.39 -8.80
CA PHE A 319 25.58 -8.76 -8.51
C PHE A 319 25.41 -9.72 -9.70
N TYR A 320 24.59 -9.35 -10.68
CA TYR A 320 24.37 -10.11 -11.91
C TYR A 320 24.31 -9.12 -13.09
N PRO A 321 25.44 -8.85 -13.76
CA PRO A 321 25.43 -8.07 -14.99
C PRO A 321 24.57 -8.81 -16.03
N LEU A 322 23.59 -8.11 -16.59
CA LEU A 322 22.79 -8.59 -17.74
C LEU A 322 23.67 -8.78 -18.98
#